data_AF-A0A7C5WVD9-F1
#
_entry.id   AF-A0A7C5WVD9-F1
#
_cell.length_a   1.000
_cell.length_b   1.000
_cell.length_c   1.000
_cell.angle_alpha   90.00
_cell.angle_beta   90.00
_cell.angle_gamma   90.00
#
_symmetry.space_group_name_H-M   'P 1'
#
loop_
_entity.id
_entity.type
_entity.pdbx_description
1 polymer ?
#
loop_
_entity_poly.entity_id
_entity_poly.type
_entity_poly.pdbx_seq_one_letter_code
_entity_poly.pdbx_strand_id
1 'polypeptide(L)' 'MRHAPERLLTALGLAGGLAFVVGSVLFLNPERYTEGVYLFIFGSAAMLLERLGRIWLER' A
#
# COMPACT_ATOMS: atom_id res chain seq x y z
N MET A 1 13.31 12.28 18.08
CA MET A 1 13.38 11.85 16.67
C MET A 1 12.76 10.46 16.40
N ARG A 2 12.17 9.77 17.40
CA ARG A 2 11.61 8.40 17.23
C ARG A 2 10.26 8.30 16.45
N HIS A 3 9.54 9.41 16.28
CA HIS A 3 8.21 9.42 15.60
C HIS A 3 8.25 9.60 14.08
N ALA A 4 9.38 10.02 13.52
CA ALA A 4 9.51 10.18 12.07
C ALA A 4 9.32 8.86 11.28
N PRO A 5 9.95 7.73 11.66
CA PRO A 5 9.76 6.46 10.95
C PRO A 5 8.33 5.92 11.08
N GLU A 6 7.70 6.05 12.25
CA GLU A 6 6.31 5.62 12.49
C GLU A 6 5.32 6.35 11.57
N ARG A 7 5.49 7.67 11.41
CA ARG A 7 4.65 8.49 10.52
C ARG A 7 4.85 8.11 9.05
N LEU A 8 6.08 7.85 8.64
CA LEU A 8 6.39 7.41 7.27
C LEU A 8 5.73 6.07 6.96
N LEU A 9 5.81 5.11 7.89
CA LEU A 9 5.15 3.81 7.74
C LEU A 9 3.63 3.97 7.66
N THR A 10 3.02 4.78 8.54
CA THR A 10 1.58 5.06 8.46
C THR A 10 1.19 5.68 7.12
N ALA A 11 1.96 6.65 6.62
CA ALA A 11 1.71 7.25 5.30
C ALA A 11 1.84 6.22 4.16
N LEU A 12 2.84 5.35 4.22
CA LEU A 12 3.05 4.26 3.27
C LEU A 12 1.87 3.27 3.28
N GLY A 13 1.40 2.88 4.46
CA GLY A 13 0.25 1.98 4.61
C GLY A 13 -1.05 2.58 4.08
N LEU A 14 -1.31 3.86 4.37
CA LEU A 14 -2.49 4.56 3.87
C LEU A 14 -2.45 4.74 2.34
N ALA A 15 -1.31 5.15 1.78
CA ALA A 15 -1.14 5.27 0.34
C ALA A 15 -1.28 3.90 -0.36
N GLY A 16 -0.68 2.87 0.24
CA GLY A 16 -0.77 1.49 -0.23
C GLY A 16 -2.21 0.96 -0.21
N GLY A 17 -2.93 1.17 0.89
CA GLY A 17 -4.33 0.79 1.04
C GLY A 17 -5.23 1.51 0.02
N LEU A 18 -5.00 2.79 -0.23
CA LEU A 18 -5.74 3.54 -1.25
C LEU A 18 -5.48 2.99 -2.65
N ALA A 19 -4.22 2.77 -3.02
CA ALA A 19 -3.86 2.17 -4.30
C ALA A 19 -4.46 0.77 -4.47
N PHE A 20 -4.46 -0.04 -3.41
CA PHE A 20 -5.07 -1.36 -3.38
C PHE A 20 -6.58 -1.30 -3.64
N VAL A 21 -7.31 -0.39 -2.98
CA VAL A 21 -8.75 -0.24 -3.17
C VAL A 21 -9.05 0.24 -4.59
N VAL A 22 -8.36 1.29 -5.07
CA VAL A 22 -8.57 1.81 -6.43
C VAL A 22 -8.24 0.75 -7.48
N GLY A 23 -7.13 0.02 -7.32
CA GLY A 23 -6.76 -1.07 -8.22
C GLY A 23 -7.79 -2.19 -8.25
N SER A 24 -8.32 -2.56 -7.07
CA SER A 24 -9.37 -3.58 -6.95
C SER A 24 -10.68 -3.16 -7.63
N VAL A 25 -11.07 -1.89 -7.52
CA VAL A 25 -12.26 -1.36 -8.22
C VAL A 25 -12.07 -1.38 -9.74
N LEU A 26 -10.86 -1.09 -10.23
CA LEU A 26 -10.56 -1.12 -11.67
C LEU A 26 -10.64 -2.53 -12.27
N PHE A 27 -10.62 -3.61 -11.48
CA PHE A 27 -10.90 -4.96 -11.99
C PHE A 27 -12.31 -5.09 -12.58
N LEU A 28 -13.24 -4.20 -12.21
CA LEU A 28 -14.59 -4.14 -12.77
C LEU A 28 -14.65 -3.44 -14.14
N ASN A 29 -13.57 -2.80 -14.58
CA ASN A 29 -13.48 -2.14 -15.88
C ASN A 29 -12.48 -2.88 -16.81
N PRO A 30 -12.97 -3.61 -17.83
CA PRO A 30 -12.11 -4.36 -18.75
C PRO A 30 -11.04 -3.51 -19.45
N GLU A 31 -11.36 -2.27 -19.81
CA GLU A 31 -10.42 -1.37 -20.51
C GLU A 31 -9.26 -0.93 -19.61
N ARG A 32 -9.47 -0.92 -18.29
CA ARG A 32 -8.50 -0.45 -17.29
C ARG A 32 -8.00 -1.58 -16.38
N TYR A 33 -8.27 -2.84 -16.75
CA TYR A 33 -7.93 -3.99 -15.93
C TYR A 33 -6.43 -4.03 -15.60
N THR A 34 -5.58 -3.81 -16.61
CA THR A 34 -4.12 -3.80 -16.45
C THR A 34 -3.64 -2.72 -15.48
N GLU A 35 -4.19 -1.50 -15.58
CA GLU A 35 -3.89 -0.42 -14.62
C GLU A 35 -4.33 -0.81 -13.21
N GLY A 36 -5.49 -1.45 -13.09
CA GLY A 36 -6.01 -2.02 -11.85
C GLY A 36 -5.05 -3.02 -11.22
N VAL A 37 -4.48 -3.92 -12.03
CA VAL A 37 -3.50 -4.93 -11.58
C VAL A 37 -2.24 -4.25 -11.05
N TYR A 38 -1.71 -3.25 -11.75
CA TYR A 38 -0.54 -2.54 -11.25
C TYR A 38 -0.81 -1.82 -9.93
N LEU A 39 -1.92 -1.08 -9.83
CA LEU A 39 -2.30 -0.40 -8.58
C LEU A 39 -2.53 -1.38 -7.43
N PHE A 40 -3.15 -2.53 -7.70
CA PHE A 40 -3.36 -3.60 -6.74
C PHE A 40 -2.03 -4.17 -6.22
N ILE A 41 -1.08 -4.45 -7.12
CA ILE A 41 0.24 -4.99 -6.78
C ILE A 41 1.02 -3.97 -5.95
N PHE A 42 1.12 -2.73 -6.42
CA PHE A 42 1.84 -1.67 -5.70
C PHE A 42 1.21 -1.40 -4.34
N GLY A 43 -0.13 -1.33 -4.27
CA GLY A 43 -0.85 -1.14 -3.02
C GLY A 43 -0.59 -2.26 -2.01
N SER A 44 -0.69 -3.51 -2.46
CA SER A 44 -0.42 -4.70 -1.64
C SER A 44 1.02 -4.72 -1.13
N ALA A 45 1.99 -4.40 -1.99
CA ALA A 45 3.41 -4.36 -1.62
C ALA A 45 3.69 -3.25 -0.59
N ALA A 46 3.12 -2.05 -0.76
CA ALA A 46 3.28 -0.95 0.18
C ALA A 46 2.72 -1.29 1.57
N MET A 47 1.54 -1.91 1.64
CA MET A 47 0.97 -2.40 2.91
C MET A 47 1.83 -3.49 3.56
N LEU A 48 2.41 -4.40 2.76
CA LEU A 48 3.33 -5.41 3.27
C LEU A 48 4.59 -4.77 3.87
N LEU A 49 5.20 -3.82 3.17
CA LEU A 49 6.40 -3.11 3.62
C LEU A 49 6.11 -2.28 4.88
N GLU A 50 4.95 -1.65 4.96
CA GLU A 50 4.50 -0.95 6.17
C GLU A 50 4.48 -1.90 7.37
N ARG A 51 3.85 -3.06 7.23
CA ARG A 51 3.74 -4.06 8.30
C ARG A 51 5.09 -4.64 8.70
N LEU A 52 5.95 -4.96 7.73
CA LEU A 52 7.31 -5.45 7.99
C LEU A 52 8.17 -4.37 8.69
N GLY A 53 8.04 -3.12 8.27
CA GLY A 53 8.73 -1.99 8.89
C GLY A 53 8.33 -1.78 10.34
N ARG A 54 7.04 -1.92 10.68
CA ARG A 54 6.57 -1.85 12.07
C ARG A 54 7.15 -2.98 12.91
N ILE A 55 7.06 -4.22 12.44
CA ILE A 55 7.63 -5.39 13.14
C ILE A 55 9.13 -5.20 13.40
N TRP A 56 9.85 -4.58 12.46
CA TRP A 56 11.28 -4.33 12.62
C TRP A 56 11.61 -3.22 13.62
N LEU A 57 10.77 -2.17 13.72
CA LEU A 57 10.94 -1.08 14.69
C LEU A 57 10.47 -1.43 16.11
N GLU A 58 9.52 -2.35 16.23
CA GLU A 58 8.97 -2.83 17.51
C GLU A 58 9.86 -3.91 18.16
N ARG A 59 10.84 -4.45 17.43
CA ARG A 59 11.90 -5.32 17.95
C ARG A 59 13.03 -4.53 18.61
#